data_AF-A0A1G9FKT0-F1
#
_entry.id   AF-A0A1G9FKT0-F1
#
_cell.length_a   1.000
_cell.length_b   1.000
_cell.length_c   1.000
_cell.angle_alpha   90.00
_cell.angle_beta   90.00
_cell.angle_gamma   90.00
#
_symmetry.space_group_name_H-M   'P 1'
#
loop_
_entity.id
_entity.type
_entity.pdbx_description
1 polymer ?
#
loop_
_entity_poly.entity_id
_entity_poly.type
_entity_poly.pdbx_seq_one_letter_code
_entity_poly.pdbx_strand_id
1 'polypeptide(L)'
;MQTHGAPVAAAAAQFLGAAVITLPLGALLGNLSLAAISDAAPELAVLGIFSTGAAFGMQTIAQRFTSASHAAVIVSAESVFGAVGAAIFLGERLSPTGAAGAAVIFGSITLLSLTTDKISKPAVAD
;
A
#
# COMPACT_ATOMS: atom_id res chain seq x y z
N MET A 1 13.60 -14.20 -22.52
CA MET A 1 13.08 -14.48 -21.16
C MET A 1 13.54 -13.34 -20.25
N GLN A 2 12.66 -12.38 -19.98
CA GLN A 2 13.00 -11.26 -19.10
C GLN A 2 13.11 -11.79 -17.65
N THR A 3 14.26 -11.58 -17.02
CA THR A 3 14.53 -11.88 -15.61
C THR A 3 13.73 -10.92 -14.72
N HIS A 4 12.42 -11.10 -14.61
CA HIS A 4 11.60 -10.46 -13.58
C HIS A 4 11.98 -11.14 -12.24
N GLY A 5 12.86 -10.59 -11.41
CA GLY A 5 12.83 -9.25 -10.84
C GLY A 5 12.46 -9.47 -9.38
N ALA A 6 13.45 -9.71 -8.51
CA ALA A 6 13.25 -10.21 -7.15
C ALA A 6 12.38 -9.23 -6.33
N PRO A 7 11.07 -9.50 -6.13
CA PRO A 7 10.14 -8.51 -5.56
C PRO A 7 10.48 -8.18 -4.11
N VAL A 8 10.97 -9.18 -3.38
CA VAL A 8 11.47 -9.03 -2.01
C VAL A 8 12.72 -8.16 -1.98
N ALA A 9 13.61 -8.26 -2.98
CA ALA A 9 14.79 -7.41 -3.05
C ALA A 9 14.41 -5.95 -3.36
N ALA A 10 13.40 -5.72 -4.21
CA ALA A 10 12.88 -4.39 -4.48
C ALA A 10 12.22 -3.76 -3.22
N ALA A 11 11.45 -4.53 -2.46
CA ALA A 11 10.87 -4.07 -1.19
C ALA A 11 11.97 -3.79 -0.15
N ALA A 12 12.97 -4.67 -0.03
CA ALA A 12 14.11 -4.47 0.87
C ALA A 12 14.90 -3.21 0.51
N ALA A 13 15.14 -2.96 -0.78
CA ALA A 13 15.81 -1.74 -1.23
C ALA A 13 15.01 -0.47 -0.91
N GLN A 14 13.67 -0.51 -1.03
CA GLN A 14 12.80 0.62 -0.66
C GLN A 14 12.85 0.89 0.85
N PHE A 15 12.76 -0.15 1.69
CA PHE A 15 12.82 0.03 3.15
C PHE A 15 14.20 0.48 3.62
N LEU A 16 15.28 -0.02 3.01
CA LEU A 16 16.64 0.45 3.28
C LEU A 16 16.80 1.91 2.85
N GLY A 17 16.32 2.29 1.66
CA GLY A 17 16.33 3.66 1.20
C GLY A 17 15.56 4.59 2.13
N ALA A 18 14.37 4.17 2.57
CA ALA A 18 13.58 4.90 3.56
C ALA A 18 14.36 5.07 4.87
N ALA A 19 14.92 3.99 5.43
CA ALA A 19 15.69 4.04 6.67
C ALA A 19 16.93 4.96 6.57
N VAL A 20 17.67 4.90 5.47
CA VAL A 20 18.85 5.76 5.22
C VAL A 20 18.46 7.24 5.17
N ILE A 21 17.27 7.58 4.67
CA ILE A 21 16.78 8.95 4.59
C ILE A 21 16.17 9.39 5.94
N THR A 22 15.33 8.57 6.56
CA THR A 22 14.54 8.96 7.72
C THR A 22 15.30 8.88 9.04
N LEU A 23 16.27 7.97 9.20
CA LEU A 23 17.04 7.86 10.45
C LEU A 23 17.90 9.10 10.72
N PRO A 24 18.67 9.66 9.77
CA PRO A 24 19.41 10.90 9.99
C PRO A 24 18.48 12.08 10.29
N LEU A 25 17.37 12.19 9.57
CA LEU A 25 16.37 13.23 9.83
C LEU A 25 15.77 13.10 11.23
N GLY A 26 15.46 11.88 11.66
CA GLY A 26 14.98 11.60 13.01
C GLY A 26 16.01 11.94 14.09
N ALA A 27 17.30 11.78 13.81
CA ALA A 27 18.38 12.17 14.74
C ALA A 27 18.62 13.67 14.83
N LEU A 28 18.42 14.38 13.72
CA LEU A 28 18.63 15.83 13.66
C LEU A 28 17.42 16.63 14.14
N LEU A 29 16.20 16.12 13.91
CA LEU A 29 14.94 16.84 14.14
C LEU A 29 14.07 16.23 15.25
N GLY A 30 14.29 14.97 15.61
CA GLY A 30 13.43 14.22 16.54
C GLY A 30 14.08 13.95 17.89
N ASN A 31 13.27 13.41 18.81
CA ASN A 31 13.73 12.94 20.12
C ASN A 31 14.07 11.43 20.05
N LEU A 32 15.21 11.08 19.43
CA LEU A 32 15.72 9.70 19.39
C LEU A 32 16.36 9.34 20.74
N SER A 33 15.52 9.10 21.75
CA SER A 33 15.92 8.52 23.03
C SER A 33 15.63 7.02 23.05
N LEU A 34 16.55 6.23 23.63
CA LEU A 34 16.32 4.80 23.87
C LEU A 34 15.04 4.54 24.68
N ALA A 35 14.72 5.44 25.62
CA ALA A 35 13.49 5.35 26.40
C ALA A 35 12.24 5.58 25.55
N ALA A 36 12.27 6.56 24.63
CA ALA A 36 11.16 6.81 23.72
C ALA A 36 10.93 5.63 22.75
N ILE A 37 12.01 4.97 22.32
CA ILE A 37 11.94 3.77 21.47
C ILE A 37 11.36 2.59 22.25
N SER A 38 11.77 2.37 23.50
CA SER A 38 11.23 1.27 24.32
C SER A 38 9.75 1.48 24.63
N ASP A 39 9.33 2.72 24.89
CA ASP A 39 7.94 3.04 25.20
C ASP A 39 7.02 2.85 23.98
N ALA A 40 7.51 3.16 22.78
CA ALA A 40 6.77 2.98 21.52
C ALA A 40 7.02 1.61 20.84
N ALA A 41 7.77 0.71 21.48
CA ALA A 41 8.16 -0.57 20.89
C ALA A 41 6.97 -1.43 20.40
N PRO A 42 5.86 -1.57 21.14
CA PRO A 42 4.73 -2.38 20.65
C PRO A 42 4.05 -1.75 19.43
N GLU A 43 3.87 -0.42 19.40
CA GLU A 43 3.30 0.30 18.26
C GLU A 43 4.21 0.21 17.03
N LEU A 44 5.52 0.37 17.23
CA LEU A 44 6.53 0.23 16.18
C LEU A 44 6.59 -1.20 15.63
N ALA A 45 6.41 -2.22 16.48
CA ALA A 45 6.37 -3.61 16.05
C ALA A 45 5.14 -3.88 15.17
N VAL A 46 3.96 -3.39 15.55
CA VAL A 46 2.74 -3.54 14.74
C VAL A 46 2.87 -2.79 13.42
N LEU A 47 3.36 -1.55 13.45
CA LEU A 47 3.60 -0.72 12.27
C LEU A 47 4.63 -1.35 11.33
N GLY A 48 5.74 -1.85 11.86
CA GLY A 48 6.83 -2.42 11.09
C GLY A 48 6.49 -3.79 10.49
N ILE A 49 5.94 -4.70 11.29
CA ILE A 49 5.70 -6.09 10.85
C ILE A 49 4.44 -6.18 10.00
N PHE A 50 3.31 -5.67 10.50
CA PHE A 50 2.01 -5.88 9.84
C PHE A 50 1.72 -4.79 8.81
N SER A 51 1.81 -3.52 9.22
CA SER A 51 1.45 -2.40 8.33
C SER A 51 2.48 -2.17 7.22
N THR A 52 3.75 -2.46 7.47
CA THR A 52 4.83 -2.21 6.51
C THR A 52 5.32 -3.51 5.85
N GLY A 53 5.94 -4.41 6.61
CA GLY A 53 6.59 -5.59 6.07
C GLY A 53 5.64 -6.55 5.37
N ALA A 54 4.60 -7.00 6.07
CA ALA A 54 3.63 -7.94 5.52
C ALA A 54 2.76 -7.30 4.42
N ALA A 55 2.20 -6.12 4.66
CA ALA A 55 1.31 -5.46 3.70
C ALA A 55 2.01 -5.12 2.38
N PHE A 56 3.12 -4.37 2.41
CA PHE A 56 3.85 -4.01 1.18
C PHE A 56 4.57 -5.21 0.57
N GLY A 57 4.98 -6.20 1.37
CA GLY A 57 5.52 -7.46 0.87
C GLY A 57 4.49 -8.22 0.02
N MET A 58 3.28 -8.42 0.55
CA MET A 58 2.17 -9.00 -0.19
C MET A 58 1.79 -8.14 -1.40
N GLN A 59 1.76 -6.81 -1.25
CA GLN A 59 1.45 -5.89 -2.34
C GLN A 59 2.46 -6.00 -3.49
N THR A 60 3.76 -5.99 -3.20
CA THR A 60 4.83 -6.11 -4.21
C THR A 60 4.77 -7.48 -4.90
N ILE A 61 4.45 -8.54 -4.16
CA ILE A 61 4.22 -9.87 -4.75
C ILE A 61 2.97 -9.88 -5.63
N ALA A 62 1.86 -9.27 -5.21
CA ALA A 62 0.61 -9.22 -5.95
C ALA A 62 0.73 -8.40 -7.24
N GLN A 63 1.47 -7.29 -7.20
CA GLN A 63 1.69 -6.40 -8.34
C GLN A 63 2.34 -7.10 -9.55
N ARG A 64 3.08 -8.20 -9.33
CA ARG A 64 3.67 -8.98 -10.44
C ARG A 64 2.64 -9.71 -11.31
N PHE A 65 1.41 -9.87 -10.83
CA PHE A 65 0.33 -10.58 -11.51
C PHE A 65 -0.64 -9.65 -12.26
N THR A 66 -0.38 -8.35 -12.26
CA THR A 66 -1.23 -7.37 -12.92
C THR A 66 -0.39 -6.32 -13.64
N SER A 67 -0.98 -5.58 -14.58
CA SER A 67 -0.26 -4.50 -15.25
C SER A 67 0.02 -3.35 -14.27
N ALA A 68 1.09 -2.59 -14.49
CA ALA A 68 1.44 -1.47 -13.61
C ALA A 68 0.28 -0.46 -13.44
N SER A 69 -0.46 -0.18 -14.52
CA SER A 69 -1.63 0.71 -14.48
C SER A 69 -2.77 0.12 -13.65
N HIS A 70 -3.05 -1.18 -13.80
CA HIS A 70 -4.09 -1.84 -13.01
C HIS A 70 -3.70 -1.94 -11.53
N ALA A 71 -2.44 -2.27 -11.24
CA ALA A 71 -1.88 -2.24 -9.90
C ALA A 71 -2.06 -0.88 -9.24
N ALA A 72 -1.69 0.21 -9.90
CA ALA A 72 -1.80 1.57 -9.34
C ALA A 72 -3.25 1.93 -8.97
N VAL A 73 -4.22 1.58 -9.82
CA VAL A 73 -5.65 1.78 -9.52
C VAL A 73 -6.09 0.94 -8.32
N ILE A 74 -5.70 -0.33 -8.24
CA ILE A 74 -6.04 -1.19 -7.11
C ILE A 74 -5.38 -0.69 -5.81
N VAL A 75 -4.12 -0.28 -5.84
CA VAL A 75 -3.42 0.28 -4.68
C VAL A 75 -4.09 1.56 -4.20
N SER A 76 -4.64 2.39 -5.10
CA SER A 76 -5.39 3.58 -4.68
C SER A 76 -6.62 3.27 -3.80
N ALA A 77 -7.14 2.03 -3.85
CA ALA A 77 -8.20 1.55 -2.96
C ALA A 77 -7.82 1.59 -1.48
N GLU A 78 -6.53 1.49 -1.17
CA GLU A 78 -6.01 1.50 0.21
C GLU A 78 -6.49 2.72 0.98
N SER A 79 -6.53 3.90 0.35
CA SER A 79 -7.05 5.13 0.95
C SER A 79 -8.52 5.03 1.36
N VAL A 80 -9.34 4.27 0.64
CA VAL A 80 -10.76 4.05 0.99
C VAL A 80 -10.85 3.16 2.23
N PHE A 81 -10.09 2.06 2.28
CA PHE A 81 -10.04 1.20 3.47
C PHE A 81 -9.43 1.93 4.67
N GLY A 82 -8.41 2.76 4.46
CA GLY A 82 -7.81 3.61 5.48
C GLY A 82 -8.82 4.60 6.05
N ALA A 83 -9.61 5.26 5.20
CA ALA A 83 -10.69 6.16 5.63
C ALA A 83 -11.78 5.43 6.43
N VAL A 84 -12.16 4.21 6.02
CA VAL A 84 -13.11 3.38 6.78
C VAL A 84 -12.51 2.99 8.13
N GLY A 85 -11.23 2.59 8.16
CA GLY A 85 -10.51 2.29 9.39
C GLY A 85 -10.46 3.48 10.33
N ALA A 86 -10.11 4.67 9.84
CA ALA A 86 -10.11 5.90 10.63
C ALA A 86 -11.50 6.23 11.19
N ALA A 87 -12.56 6.05 10.41
CA ALA A 87 -13.92 6.25 10.88
C ALA A 87 -14.33 5.27 11.99
N ILE A 88 -13.91 4.01 11.90
CA ILE A 88 -14.25 2.97 12.89
C ILE A 88 -13.39 3.09 14.16
N PHE A 89 -12.07 3.21 14.02
CA PHE A 89 -11.13 3.13 15.13
C PHE A 89 -10.84 4.50 15.77
N LEU A 90 -10.82 5.58 14.99
CA LEU A 90 -10.56 6.95 15.47
C LEU A 90 -11.84 7.79 15.62
N GLY A 91 -12.97 7.33 15.09
CA GLY A 91 -14.22 8.09 15.11
C GLY A 91 -14.22 9.29 14.15
N GLU A 92 -13.29 9.34 13.20
CA GLU A 92 -13.18 10.44 12.25
C GLU A 92 -14.34 10.43 11.24
N ARG A 93 -14.86 11.62 10.93
CA ARG A 93 -15.90 11.77 9.92
C ARG A 93 -15.29 12.09 8.57
N LEU A 94 -15.68 11.30 7.56
CA LEU A 94 -15.27 11.57 6.19
C LEU A 94 -15.91 12.87 5.71
N SER A 95 -15.09 13.78 5.20
CA SER A 95 -15.59 15.01 4.59
C SER A 95 -16.37 14.68 3.30
N PRO A 96 -17.28 15.57 2.85
CA PRO A 96 -17.99 15.37 1.58
C PRO A 96 -17.04 15.20 0.39
N THR A 97 -15.91 15.92 0.39
CA THR A 97 -14.87 15.79 -0.65
C THR A 97 -14.13 14.45 -0.56
N GLY A 98 -13.85 13.97 0.66
CA GLY A 98 -13.27 12.64 0.89
C GLY A 98 -14.20 11.52 0.42
N ALA A 99 -15.50 11.65 0.68
CA ALA A 99 -16.51 10.71 0.22
C ALA A 99 -16.61 10.66 -1.31
N ALA A 100 -16.55 11.83 -1.97
CA ALA A 100 -16.51 11.90 -3.44
C ALA A 100 -15.25 11.24 -4.01
N GLY A 101 -14.07 11.49 -3.42
CA GLY A 101 -12.83 10.83 -3.81
C GLY A 101 -12.89 9.31 -3.65
N ALA A 102 -13.43 8.82 -2.53
CA ALA A 102 -13.61 7.39 -2.29
C ALA A 102 -14.55 6.75 -3.34
N ALA A 103 -15.64 7.43 -3.71
CA ALA A 103 -16.54 6.96 -4.76
C ALA A 103 -15.86 6.86 -6.13
N VAL A 104 -15.00 7.83 -6.48
CA VAL A 104 -14.22 7.80 -7.73
C VAL A 104 -13.23 6.63 -7.77
N ILE A 105 -12.49 6.40 -6.67
CA ILE A 105 -11.56 5.28 -6.55
C ILE A 105 -12.32 3.95 -6.71
N PHE A 106 -13.40 3.77 -5.94
CA PHE A 106 -14.21 2.55 -5.99
C PHE A 106 -14.84 2.30 -7.37
N GLY A 107 -15.33 3.36 -8.02
CA GLY A 107 -15.85 3.30 -9.38
C GLY A 107 -14.78 2.91 -10.40
N SER A 108 -13.57 3.45 -10.27
CA SER A 108 -12.43 3.14 -11.15
C SER A 108 -12.03 1.66 -11.05
N ILE A 109 -11.97 1.12 -9.84
CA ILE A 109 -11.69 -0.30 -9.60
C ILE A 109 -12.78 -1.18 -10.19
N THR A 110 -14.06 -0.82 -9.98
CA THR A 110 -15.19 -1.57 -10.54
C THR A 110 -15.16 -1.60 -12.07
N LEU A 111 -14.93 -0.44 -12.70
CA LEU A 111 -14.81 -0.33 -14.16
C LEU A 111 -13.63 -1.15 -14.70
N LEU A 112 -12.51 -1.13 -13.97
CA LEU A 112 -11.32 -1.90 -14.28
C LEU A 112 -11.59 -3.42 -14.26
N SER A 113 -12.28 -3.90 -13.23
CA SER A 113 -12.66 -5.31 -13.10
C SER A 113 -13.57 -5.77 -14.25
N LEU A 114 -14.55 -4.95 -14.64
CA LEU A 114 -15.46 -5.26 -15.74
C LEU A 114 -14.78 -5.28 -17.12
N THR A 115 -13.77 -4.45 -17.32
CA THR A 115 -13.02 -4.39 -18.59
C THR A 115 -12.07 -5.59 -18.72
N THR A 116 -11.49 -6.03 -17.61
CA THR A 116 -10.59 -7.20 -17.58
C THR A 116 -11.33 -8.49 -17.98
N ASP A 117 -12.58 -8.65 -17.54
CA ASP A 117 -13.40 -9.84 -17.87
C ASP A 117 -13.72 -9.95 -19.38
N LYS A 118 -13.89 -8.81 -20.07
CA LYS A 118 -14.13 -8.78 -21.52
C LYS A 118 -12.91 -9.19 -22.36
N ILE A 119 -11.70 -9.09 -21.83
CA ILE A 119 -10.46 -9.46 -22.53
C ILE A 119 -10.11 -10.95 -22.31
N SER A 120 -10.68 -11.59 -21.27
CA SER A 120 -10.38 -12.97 -20.90
C SER A 120 -11.15 -14.05 -21.68
N LYS A 121 -11.97 -13.70 -22.68
CA LYS A 121 -12.58 -14.72 -23.55
C LYS A 121 -11.58 -15.09 -24.65
N PRO A 122 -10.94 -16.28 -24.63
CA PRO A 122 -10.16 -16.71 -25.77
C PRO A 122 -11.11 -16.83 -26.96
N ALA A 123 -10.74 -16.22 -28.08
CA ALA A 123 -11.24 -16.67 -29.37
C ALA A 123 -10.81 -18.14 -29.49
N VAL A 124 -11.72 -19.06 -29.16
CA VAL A 124 -11.65 -20.43 -29.63
C VAL A 124 -11.77 -20.31 -31.15
N ALA A 125 -10.62 -20.36 -31.82
CA ALA A 125 -10.55 -20.57 -33.25
C ALA A 125 -10.62 -22.09 -33.46
N ASP A 126 -11.81 -22.55 -33.84
CA ASP A 126 -11.97 -23.70 -34.74
C ASP A 126 -11.29 -23.40 -36.09
#